data_AF-N9RI41-F1
#
_entry.id   AF-N9RI41-F1
#
_cell.length_a   1.000
_cell.length_b   1.000
_cell.length_c   1.000
_cell.angle_alpha   90.00
_cell.angle_beta   90.00
_cell.angle_gamma   90.00
#
_symmetry.space_group_name_H-M   'P 1'
#
loop_
_entity.id
_entity.type
_entity.pdbx_description
1 polymer ?
#
loop_
_entity_poly.entity_id
_entity_poly.type
_entity_poly.pdbx_seq_one_letter_code
_entity_poly.pdbx_strand_id
1 'polypeptide(L)'
;MNTAINQDLLVKPTNSPLDLPGDYVQVFHHLTYLKVINELKAPKGHTNEFGGGYKYRSAEDIQEALKPVLLKHKCTVITRKFDFDDGFEIYAYMVFKDNTYIVCEVPGVAEFDFDRDLASNKKVSKTQQYAAYQSYAKKYALGNLLQIDDSKDDLDAHSNEIIKNERQKNHVPTQADCDRALKQIEDLPLNMPLEQAVKHFDQIIRTYPMFYEVLNNACCKKHSEIEQHLYAVQNAQHDATAFDNSHVGSAQGNNSLKSGTNQTSATNTQVKKGDADQRQQQSQNPPPNNASKNKLISNQQRDHLQAFINERGLDIKSTCEYLGIDALTQIEASKFEAVKTDIEKFARESINA
;
A
#
# COMPACT_ATOMS: atom_id res chain seq x y z
N MET A 1 56.35 24.72 -25.89
CA MET A 1 57.14 24.52 -24.65
C MET A 1 56.16 24.10 -23.57
N ASN A 2 56.29 22.89 -23.04
CA ASN A 2 55.37 22.41 -22.01
C ASN A 2 55.76 23.06 -20.68
N THR A 3 54.85 23.84 -20.09
CA THR A 3 54.99 24.31 -18.72
C THR A 3 54.94 23.11 -17.78
N ALA A 4 56.10 22.75 -17.21
CA ALA A 4 56.19 21.68 -16.24
C ALA A 4 55.28 21.99 -15.05
N ILE A 5 54.40 21.04 -14.72
CA ILE A 5 53.62 21.09 -13.48
C ILE A 5 54.62 21.06 -12.33
N ASN A 6 54.52 22.02 -11.41
CA ASN A 6 55.42 22.09 -10.26
C ASN A 6 55.31 20.80 -9.43
N GLN A 7 56.41 20.06 -9.28
CA GLN A 7 56.43 18.79 -8.57
C GLN A 7 56.04 18.93 -7.09
N ASP A 8 56.16 20.12 -6.49
CA ASP A 8 55.71 20.38 -5.12
C ASP A 8 54.18 20.48 -4.98
N LEU A 9 53.43 20.53 -6.09
CA LEU A 9 51.96 20.40 -6.10
C LEU A 9 51.49 18.94 -6.21
N LEU A 10 52.40 17.99 -6.44
CA LEU A 10 52.08 16.57 -6.35
C LEU A 10 52.15 16.17 -4.88
N VAL A 11 50.99 15.99 -4.25
CA VAL A 11 50.88 15.47 -2.88
C VAL A 11 51.64 14.16 -2.79
N LYS A 12 52.71 14.14 -1.99
CA LYS A 12 53.50 12.93 -1.78
C LYS A 12 52.60 11.88 -1.09
N PRO A 13 52.56 10.63 -1.58
CA PRO A 13 51.74 9.59 -0.97
C PRO A 13 52.26 9.31 0.44
N THR A 14 51.50 9.73 1.45
CA THR A 14 51.72 9.38 2.84
C THR A 14 50.75 8.28 3.20
N ASN A 15 51.27 7.07 3.44
CA ASN A 15 50.47 5.93 3.89
C ASN A 15 49.74 6.34 5.17
N SER A 16 48.41 6.28 5.14
CA SER A 16 47.56 6.55 6.30
C SER A 16 47.61 5.34 7.23
N PRO A 17 47.55 5.52 8.57
CA PRO A 17 47.33 4.41 9.50
C PRO A 17 45.99 3.67 9.30
N LEU A 18 45.11 4.20 8.44
CA LEU A 18 43.82 3.61 8.05
C LEU A 18 43.90 2.81 6.74
N ASP A 19 45.02 2.85 6.00
CA ASP A 19 45.17 2.08 4.76
C ASP A 19 45.25 0.57 5.11
N LEU A 20 44.32 -0.23 4.57
CA LEU A 20 44.25 -1.66 4.87
C LEU A 20 45.48 -2.43 4.31
N PRO A 21 45.97 -3.47 5.01
CA PRO A 21 47.11 -4.25 4.55
C PRO A 21 46.73 -5.21 3.41
N GLY A 22 46.70 -4.69 2.20
CA GLY A 22 46.38 -5.43 0.97
C GLY A 22 45.82 -4.48 -0.08
N ASP A 23 46.59 -4.25 -1.14
CA ASP A 23 46.43 -3.20 -2.15
C ASP A 23 46.55 -1.75 -1.63
N TYR A 24 47.32 -0.94 -2.36
CA TYR A 24 47.58 0.47 -2.05
C TYR A 24 46.37 1.36 -2.42
N VAL A 25 45.22 1.11 -1.81
CA VAL A 25 44.03 1.95 -1.94
C VAL A 25 44.25 3.23 -1.13
N GLN A 26 44.96 4.19 -1.73
CA GLN A 26 45.17 5.51 -1.14
C GLN A 26 43.79 6.18 -0.95
N VAL A 27 43.37 6.36 0.30
CA VAL A 27 42.07 6.94 0.65
C VAL A 27 42.07 8.45 0.43
N PHE A 28 42.04 8.85 -0.85
CA PHE A 28 41.96 10.24 -1.26
C PHE A 28 40.60 10.84 -0.91
N HIS A 29 40.59 11.64 0.16
CA HIS A 29 39.47 12.48 0.55
C HIS A 29 39.36 13.67 -0.42
N HIS A 30 38.88 13.42 -1.65
CA HIS A 30 38.71 14.47 -2.65
C HIS A 30 37.67 15.48 -2.16
N LEU A 31 38.06 16.75 -1.97
CA LEU A 31 37.25 17.76 -1.25
C LEU A 31 35.84 17.98 -1.83
N THR A 32 35.62 17.72 -3.12
CA THR A 32 34.27 17.75 -3.72
C THR A 32 33.35 16.66 -3.17
N TYR A 33 33.86 15.48 -2.84
CA TYR A 33 33.08 14.37 -2.29
C TYR A 33 32.33 14.80 -1.03
N LEU A 34 33.05 15.42 -0.07
CA LEU A 34 32.47 15.97 1.16
C LEU A 34 31.38 17.01 0.90
N LYS A 35 31.53 17.83 -0.14
CA LYS A 35 30.51 18.81 -0.56
C LYS A 35 29.27 18.13 -1.14
N VAL A 36 29.46 17.06 -1.94
CA VAL A 36 28.36 16.31 -2.57
C VAL A 36 27.53 15.59 -1.50
N ILE A 37 28.16 14.81 -0.61
CA ILE A 37 27.42 14.04 0.41
C ILE A 37 26.70 14.94 1.42
N ASN A 38 27.29 16.07 1.81
CA ASN A 38 26.67 17.01 2.74
C ASN A 38 25.46 17.75 2.11
N GLU A 39 25.55 18.10 0.82
CA GLU A 39 24.50 18.80 0.08
C GLU A 39 23.37 17.88 -0.39
N LEU A 40 23.66 16.61 -0.69
CA LEU A 40 22.67 15.65 -1.19
C LEU A 40 21.52 15.45 -0.19
N LYS A 41 20.28 15.48 -0.69
CA LYS A 41 19.06 15.15 0.04
C LYS A 41 18.18 14.27 -0.85
N ALA A 42 18.15 12.97 -0.56
CA ALA A 42 17.34 11.98 -1.26
C ALA A 42 16.27 11.43 -0.29
N PRO A 43 15.10 12.07 -0.12
CA PRO A 43 14.05 11.58 0.78
C PRO A 43 13.44 10.27 0.28
N LYS A 44 12.77 9.51 1.18
CA LYS A 44 11.96 8.35 0.78
C LYS A 44 10.65 8.84 0.18
N GLY A 45 10.46 8.61 -1.13
CA GLY A 45 9.25 9.01 -1.86
C GLY A 45 8.18 7.92 -1.99
N HIS A 46 8.55 6.65 -1.81
CA HIS A 46 7.70 5.49 -2.09
C HIS A 46 7.33 4.74 -0.81
N THR A 47 6.23 3.99 -0.86
CA THR A 47 5.75 3.13 0.24
C THR A 47 5.58 1.72 -0.30
N ASN A 48 6.14 0.70 0.36
CA ASN A 48 5.96 -0.68 -0.07
C ASN A 48 4.68 -1.28 0.55
N GLU A 49 3.77 -1.73 -0.29
CA GLU A 49 2.54 -2.43 0.11
C GLU A 49 2.82 -3.82 0.72
N PHE A 50 3.91 -4.47 0.30
CA PHE A 50 4.29 -5.82 0.70
C PHE A 50 5.23 -5.80 1.91
N GLY A 51 4.65 -5.80 3.12
CA GLY A 51 5.41 -5.88 4.38
C GLY A 51 5.24 -4.69 5.31
N GLY A 52 4.02 -4.20 5.51
CA GLY A 52 3.71 -3.25 6.59
C GLY A 52 3.73 -1.77 6.22
N GLY A 53 3.96 -1.39 4.96
CA GLY A 53 3.91 0.02 4.55
C GLY A 53 5.20 0.79 4.79
N TYR A 54 6.37 0.13 4.81
CA TYR A 54 7.63 0.83 5.01
C TYR A 54 7.95 1.75 3.82
N LYS A 55 8.49 2.92 4.13
CA LYS A 55 8.91 3.89 3.12
C LYS A 55 10.28 3.55 2.52
N TYR A 56 10.48 3.81 1.24
CA TYR A 56 11.75 3.61 0.55
C TYR A 56 12.05 4.70 -0.50
N ARG A 57 13.32 4.74 -0.92
CA ARG A 57 13.83 5.51 -2.06
C ARG A 57 14.32 4.53 -3.13
N SER A 58 14.04 4.79 -4.40
CA SER A 58 14.53 4.03 -5.55
C SER A 58 15.96 4.45 -5.92
N ALA A 59 16.63 3.71 -6.81
CA ALA A 59 17.89 4.19 -7.39
C ALA A 59 17.68 5.46 -8.22
N GLU A 60 16.54 5.55 -8.88
CA GLU A 60 16.10 6.66 -9.72
C GLU A 60 15.90 7.94 -8.89
N ASP A 61 15.30 7.85 -7.69
CA ASP A 61 15.13 9.00 -6.77
C ASP A 61 16.50 9.56 -6.34
N ILE A 62 17.44 8.66 -5.99
CA ILE A 62 18.81 9.03 -5.60
C ILE A 62 19.50 9.73 -6.78
N GLN A 63 19.38 9.19 -8.00
CA GLN A 63 19.97 9.80 -9.19
C GLN A 63 19.35 11.16 -9.52
N GLU A 64 18.05 11.36 -9.36
CA GLU A 64 17.39 12.65 -9.60
C GLU A 64 17.86 13.71 -8.60
N ALA A 65 17.88 13.38 -7.31
CA ALA A 65 18.39 14.26 -6.26
C ALA A 65 19.89 14.62 -6.46
N LEU A 66 20.65 13.71 -7.05
CA LEU A 66 22.10 13.84 -7.25
C LEU A 66 22.48 14.69 -8.47
N LYS A 67 21.68 14.69 -9.55
CA LYS A 67 21.92 15.49 -10.79
C LYS A 67 22.31 16.96 -10.53
N PRO A 68 21.56 17.78 -9.77
CA PRO A 68 21.90 19.19 -9.55
C PRO A 68 23.21 19.35 -8.76
N VAL A 69 23.49 18.45 -7.82
CA VAL A 69 24.69 18.47 -6.98
C VAL A 69 25.94 18.13 -7.81
N LEU A 70 25.85 17.12 -8.68
CA LEU A 70 26.91 16.76 -9.63
C LEU A 70 27.25 17.90 -10.59
N LEU A 71 26.21 18.55 -11.15
CA LEU A 71 26.37 19.70 -12.05
C LEU A 71 27.08 20.87 -11.36
N LYS A 72 26.64 21.20 -10.14
CA LYS A 72 27.22 22.28 -9.32
C LYS A 72 28.71 22.06 -9.05
N HIS A 73 29.09 20.84 -8.67
CA HIS A 73 30.48 20.52 -8.28
C HIS A 73 31.34 19.92 -9.40
N LYS A 74 30.81 19.79 -10.61
CA LYS A 74 31.52 19.33 -11.82
C LYS A 74 32.16 17.95 -11.67
N CYS A 75 31.38 17.01 -11.17
CA CYS A 75 31.72 15.59 -11.04
C CYS A 75 30.61 14.73 -11.65
N THR A 76 30.85 13.44 -11.83
CA THR A 76 29.85 12.48 -12.33
C THR A 76 29.81 11.25 -11.43
N VAL A 77 28.70 10.51 -11.48
CA VAL A 77 28.62 9.17 -10.88
C VAL A 77 28.28 8.16 -11.97
N ILE A 78 29.01 7.06 -11.98
CA ILE A 78 28.83 5.93 -12.90
C ILE A 78 28.66 4.63 -12.10
N THR A 79 28.00 3.65 -12.70
CA THR A 79 27.83 2.32 -12.09
C THR A 79 28.34 1.23 -13.03
N ARG A 80 29.10 0.26 -12.50
CA ARG A 80 29.52 -0.94 -13.22
C ARG A 80 28.83 -2.16 -12.63
N LYS A 81 28.37 -3.06 -13.49
CA LYS A 81 27.70 -4.32 -13.11
C LYS A 81 28.64 -5.48 -13.42
N PHE A 82 28.73 -6.44 -12.51
CA PHE A 82 29.46 -7.69 -12.65
C PHE A 82 28.47 -8.83 -12.43
N ASP A 83 28.19 -9.60 -13.48
CA ASP A 83 27.26 -10.73 -13.41
C ASP A 83 27.96 -11.99 -12.88
N PHE A 84 27.23 -12.80 -12.12
CA PHE A 84 27.60 -14.16 -11.70
C PHE A 84 26.39 -15.10 -11.90
N ASP A 85 26.57 -16.41 -11.70
CA ASP A 85 25.61 -17.44 -12.15
C ASP A 85 24.16 -17.15 -11.74
N ASP A 86 23.93 -16.83 -10.46
CA ASP A 86 22.61 -16.54 -9.88
C ASP A 86 22.45 -15.06 -9.45
N GLY A 87 23.16 -14.10 -10.05
CA GLY A 87 23.05 -12.71 -9.61
C GLY A 87 23.95 -11.67 -10.29
N PHE A 88 24.06 -10.50 -9.67
CA PHE A 88 25.10 -9.51 -9.98
C PHE A 88 25.49 -8.64 -8.78
N GLU A 89 26.69 -8.09 -8.88
CA GLU A 89 27.15 -6.97 -8.07
C GLU A 89 27.10 -5.68 -8.89
N ILE A 90 26.79 -4.56 -8.24
CA ILE A 90 26.88 -3.22 -8.80
C ILE A 90 27.81 -2.37 -7.93
N TYR A 91 28.88 -1.86 -8.54
CA TYR A 91 29.76 -0.88 -7.95
C TYR A 91 29.43 0.52 -8.48
N ALA A 92 29.34 1.49 -7.59
CA ALA A 92 29.20 2.90 -7.93
C ALA A 92 30.55 3.62 -7.76
N TYR A 93 30.84 4.54 -8.68
CA TYR A 93 32.05 5.35 -8.69
C TYR A 93 31.67 6.82 -8.85
N MET A 94 32.25 7.70 -8.04
CA MET A 94 32.23 9.15 -8.27
C MET A 94 33.52 9.55 -8.97
N VAL A 95 33.43 10.19 -10.13
CA VAL A 95 34.56 10.64 -10.94
C VAL A 95 34.64 12.16 -10.92
N PHE A 96 35.83 12.69 -10.63
CA PHE A 96 36.08 14.12 -10.50
C PHE A 96 36.75 14.70 -11.75
N LYS A 97 36.76 16.03 -11.85
CA LYS A 97 37.27 16.75 -13.03
C LYS A 97 38.78 16.53 -13.28
N ASP A 98 39.53 16.17 -12.25
CA ASP A 98 40.97 15.84 -12.33
C ASP A 98 41.23 14.36 -12.71
N ASN A 99 40.18 13.61 -13.06
CA ASN A 99 40.17 12.17 -13.33
C ASN A 99 40.51 11.29 -12.11
N THR A 100 40.54 11.83 -10.89
CA THR A 100 40.49 11.01 -9.68
C THR A 100 39.08 10.44 -9.50
N TYR A 101 38.95 9.37 -8.71
CA TYR A 101 37.66 8.76 -8.41
C TYR A 101 37.61 8.19 -7.00
N ILE A 102 36.40 8.06 -6.46
CA ILE A 102 36.07 7.30 -5.25
C ILE A 102 35.12 6.18 -5.67
N VAL A 103 35.26 5.00 -5.08
CA VAL A 103 34.42 3.82 -5.31
C VAL A 103 33.67 3.46 -4.03
N CYS A 104 32.49 2.85 -4.13
CA CYS A 104 31.88 2.20 -2.96
C CYS A 104 32.70 0.95 -2.57
N GLU A 105 33.16 0.88 -1.32
CA GLU A 105 33.84 -0.32 -0.79
C GLU A 105 32.90 -1.52 -0.76
N VAL A 106 31.64 -1.30 -0.38
CA VAL A 106 30.58 -2.31 -0.36
C VAL A 106 29.69 -2.13 -1.59
N PRO A 107 29.68 -3.09 -2.55
CA PRO A 107 28.78 -3.04 -3.70
C PRO A 107 27.33 -3.26 -3.28
N GLY A 108 26.40 -2.91 -4.17
CA GLY A 108 25.05 -3.41 -4.07
C GLY A 108 24.93 -4.77 -4.75
N VAL A 109 24.40 -5.76 -4.06
CA VAL A 109 24.25 -7.14 -4.57
C VAL A 109 22.77 -7.44 -4.85
N ALA A 110 22.49 -8.24 -5.88
CA ALA A 110 21.21 -8.90 -6.04
C ALA A 110 21.42 -10.35 -6.49
N GLU A 111 20.83 -11.27 -5.76
CA GLU A 111 20.72 -12.69 -6.10
C GLU A 111 19.32 -12.96 -6.68
N PHE A 112 19.23 -13.88 -7.64
CA PHE A 112 17.99 -14.21 -8.33
C PHE A 112 17.40 -15.51 -7.81
N ASP A 113 16.11 -15.49 -7.50
CA ASP A 113 15.30 -16.69 -7.36
C ASP A 113 14.03 -16.48 -8.17
N PHE A 114 14.15 -16.61 -9.49
CA PHE A 114 13.04 -16.33 -10.40
C PHE A 114 11.85 -17.27 -10.18
N ASP A 115 12.09 -18.52 -9.79
CA ASP A 115 11.02 -19.49 -9.62
C ASP A 115 10.21 -19.18 -8.35
N ARG A 116 10.86 -18.86 -7.22
CA ARG A 116 10.19 -18.39 -5.99
C ARG A 116 9.46 -17.07 -6.19
N ASP A 117 10.13 -16.09 -6.80
CA ASP A 117 9.60 -14.73 -6.87
C ASP A 117 8.45 -14.61 -7.90
N LEU A 118 8.53 -15.32 -9.03
CA LEU A 118 7.44 -15.38 -10.01
C LEU A 118 6.28 -16.29 -9.57
N ALA A 119 6.54 -17.36 -8.80
CA ALA A 119 5.47 -18.14 -8.17
C ALA A 119 4.64 -17.30 -7.19
N SER A 120 5.33 -16.42 -6.45
CA SER A 120 4.73 -15.48 -5.49
C SER A 120 3.98 -14.32 -6.17
N ASN A 121 4.39 -13.88 -7.36
CA ASN A 121 3.77 -12.75 -8.05
C ASN A 121 3.54 -12.99 -9.55
N LYS A 122 2.52 -13.80 -9.88
CA LYS A 122 2.12 -14.19 -11.24
C LYS A 122 1.73 -13.04 -12.19
N LYS A 123 1.73 -11.79 -11.74
CA LYS A 123 1.45 -10.59 -12.57
C LYS A 123 2.70 -9.89 -13.09
N VAL A 124 3.87 -10.22 -12.55
CA VAL A 124 5.15 -9.60 -12.92
C VAL A 124 5.87 -10.49 -13.93
N SER A 125 6.38 -9.88 -15.00
CA SER A 125 7.21 -10.60 -15.99
C SER A 125 8.65 -10.79 -15.50
N LYS A 126 9.35 -11.84 -15.98
CA LYS A 126 10.77 -12.06 -15.66
C LYS A 126 11.65 -10.82 -15.91
N THR A 127 11.37 -10.07 -16.99
CA THR A 127 12.06 -8.82 -17.33
C THR A 127 11.81 -7.72 -16.30
N GLN A 128 10.58 -7.57 -15.78
CA GLN A 128 10.26 -6.60 -14.74
C GLN A 128 10.89 -6.98 -13.39
N GLN A 129 10.88 -8.27 -13.03
CA GLN A 129 11.56 -8.75 -11.83
C GLN A 129 13.08 -8.49 -11.91
N TYR A 130 13.69 -8.75 -13.07
CA TYR A 130 15.11 -8.44 -13.31
C TYR A 130 15.42 -6.94 -13.23
N ALA A 131 14.53 -6.08 -13.73
CA ALA A 131 14.66 -4.63 -13.56
C ALA A 131 14.54 -4.20 -12.07
N ALA A 132 13.67 -4.84 -11.29
CA ALA A 132 13.56 -4.61 -9.86
C ALA A 132 14.85 -4.97 -9.11
N TYR A 133 15.46 -6.13 -9.40
CA TYR A 133 16.78 -6.49 -8.86
C TYR A 133 17.86 -5.45 -9.23
N GLN A 134 17.85 -4.94 -10.46
CA GLN A 134 18.83 -3.94 -10.90
C GLN A 134 18.68 -2.60 -10.17
N SER A 135 17.45 -2.10 -9.97
CA SER A 135 17.22 -0.88 -9.17
C SER A 135 17.57 -1.14 -7.70
N TYR A 136 17.26 -2.33 -7.15
CA TYR A 136 17.61 -2.71 -5.79
C TYR A 136 19.12 -2.65 -5.54
N ALA A 137 19.94 -3.41 -6.30
CA ALA A 137 21.39 -3.38 -6.15
C ALA A 137 21.96 -1.98 -6.39
N LYS A 138 21.51 -1.28 -7.44
CA LYS A 138 21.98 0.08 -7.75
C LYS A 138 21.70 1.06 -6.62
N LYS A 139 20.54 0.95 -5.95
CA LYS A 139 20.18 1.77 -4.79
C LYS A 139 21.18 1.59 -3.64
N TYR A 140 21.58 0.35 -3.30
CA TYR A 140 22.58 0.13 -2.25
C TYR A 140 23.97 0.60 -2.65
N ALA A 141 24.41 0.32 -3.88
CA ALA A 141 25.69 0.81 -4.39
C ALA A 141 25.81 2.34 -4.32
N LEU A 142 24.74 3.06 -4.72
CA LEU A 142 24.67 4.51 -4.62
C LEU A 142 24.55 5.00 -3.17
N GLY A 143 23.76 4.34 -2.32
CA GLY A 143 23.62 4.67 -0.91
C GLY A 143 24.95 4.59 -0.15
N ASN A 144 25.70 3.51 -0.38
CA ASN A 144 27.03 3.27 0.19
C ASN A 144 28.05 4.30 -0.31
N LEU A 145 28.08 4.57 -1.63
CA LEU A 145 28.96 5.60 -2.21
C LEU A 145 28.65 7.01 -1.68
N LEU A 146 27.39 7.35 -1.47
CA LEU A 146 26.96 8.72 -1.20
C LEU A 146 26.69 9.00 0.29
N GLN A 147 26.94 8.01 1.16
CA GLN A 147 26.70 8.07 2.61
C GLN A 147 25.27 8.58 2.93
N ILE A 148 24.27 7.99 2.27
CA ILE A 148 22.86 8.37 2.45
C ILE A 148 22.34 7.75 3.74
N ASP A 149 22.60 8.45 4.85
CA ASP A 149 22.03 8.15 6.16
C ASP A 149 20.55 8.57 6.23
N ASP A 150 19.77 7.86 7.06
CA ASP A 150 18.30 7.86 7.05
C ASP A 150 17.67 8.52 8.28
N SER A 151 18.39 9.48 8.88
CA SER A 151 18.17 10.10 10.20
C SER A 151 16.80 10.75 10.52
N LYS A 152 15.79 10.61 9.65
CA LYS A 152 14.39 11.03 9.89
C LYS A 152 13.34 9.93 9.72
N ASP A 153 13.60 8.89 8.93
CA ASP A 153 12.71 7.76 8.70
C ASP A 153 13.42 6.44 9.12
N ASP A 154 14.36 6.53 10.06
CA ASP A 154 14.99 5.39 10.72
C ASP A 154 14.03 4.81 11.77
N LEU A 155 13.92 3.48 11.82
CA LEU A 155 13.09 2.76 12.78
C LEU A 155 13.62 2.96 14.21
N ASP A 156 14.94 3.12 14.38
CA ASP A 156 15.56 3.38 15.68
C ASP A 156 15.41 4.86 16.12
N ALA A 157 15.11 5.77 15.19
CA ALA A 157 14.70 7.14 15.49
C ALA A 157 13.23 7.26 15.93
N HIS A 158 12.45 6.18 15.84
CA HIS A 158 11.07 6.13 16.32
C HIS A 158 11.03 5.60 17.76
N SER A 159 10.66 6.49 18.68
CA SER A 159 10.45 6.18 20.10
C SER A 159 9.71 4.86 20.32
N ASN A 160 10.10 4.11 21.36
CA ASN A 160 9.60 2.78 21.77
C ASN A 160 8.06 2.57 21.75
N GLU A 161 7.27 3.63 21.64
CA GLU A 161 5.81 3.59 21.52
C GLU A 161 5.33 3.07 20.14
N ILE A 162 6.02 3.38 19.03
CA ILE A 162 5.66 2.82 17.73
C ILE A 162 5.95 1.31 17.69
N ILE A 163 7.08 0.87 18.25
CA ILE A 163 7.44 -0.55 18.41
C ILE A 163 6.40 -1.29 19.29
N LYS A 164 5.85 -0.65 20.33
CA LYS A 164 4.73 -1.21 21.11
C LYS A 164 3.46 -1.36 20.26
N ASN A 165 3.14 -0.37 19.41
CA ASN A 165 1.95 -0.40 18.56
C ASN A 165 2.08 -1.40 17.39
N GLU A 166 3.29 -1.65 16.88
CA GLU A 166 3.51 -2.72 15.90
C GLU A 166 3.44 -4.11 16.54
N ARG A 167 3.95 -4.28 17.77
CA ARG A 167 3.76 -5.51 18.55
C ARG A 167 2.28 -5.81 18.82
N GLN A 168 1.41 -4.80 18.93
CA GLN A 168 -0.04 -4.99 19.04
C GLN A 168 -0.70 -5.48 17.74
N LYS A 169 -0.10 -5.27 16.55
CA LYS A 169 -0.62 -5.80 15.28
C LYS A 169 -0.36 -7.30 15.09
N ASN A 170 0.68 -7.84 15.73
CA ASN A 170 0.97 -9.28 15.77
C ASN A 170 0.32 -9.94 17.00
N HIS A 171 -0.98 -9.69 17.22
CA HIS A 171 -1.73 -10.36 18.28
C HIS A 171 -1.97 -11.83 17.92
N VAL A 172 -1.38 -12.75 18.69
CA VAL A 172 -1.66 -14.18 18.60
C VAL A 172 -3.01 -14.45 19.29
N PRO A 173 -4.02 -15.03 18.61
CA PRO A 173 -5.31 -15.31 19.22
C PRO A 173 -5.19 -16.16 20.49
N THR A 174 -5.75 -15.64 21.57
CA THR A 174 -5.78 -16.25 22.91
C THR A 174 -7.16 -16.84 23.22
N GLN A 175 -7.25 -17.66 24.27
CA GLN A 175 -8.54 -18.20 24.72
C GLN A 175 -9.57 -17.09 25.01
N ALA A 176 -9.15 -15.96 25.57
CA ALA A 176 -10.03 -14.83 25.83
C ALA A 176 -10.58 -14.18 24.54
N ASP A 177 -9.94 -14.36 23.39
CA ASP A 177 -10.47 -13.92 22.08
C ASP A 177 -11.55 -14.90 21.59
N CYS A 178 -11.36 -16.20 21.78
CA CYS A 178 -12.38 -17.22 21.55
C CYS A 178 -13.63 -16.96 22.41
N ASP A 179 -13.46 -16.67 23.70
CA ASP A 179 -14.57 -16.42 24.62
C ASP A 179 -15.36 -15.16 24.23
N ARG A 180 -14.69 -14.12 23.71
CA ARG A 180 -15.35 -12.92 23.16
C ARG A 180 -16.07 -13.22 21.84
N ALA A 181 -15.50 -14.04 20.97
CA ALA A 181 -16.15 -14.47 19.72
C ALA A 181 -17.39 -15.34 20.00
N LEU A 182 -17.34 -16.25 20.98
CA LEU A 182 -18.49 -17.02 21.44
C LEU A 182 -19.61 -16.10 21.95
N LYS A 183 -19.27 -15.08 22.74
CA LYS A 183 -20.26 -14.10 23.20
C LYS A 183 -20.89 -13.30 22.05
N GLN A 184 -20.11 -12.92 21.02
CA GLN A 184 -20.65 -12.26 19.82
C GLN A 184 -21.63 -13.14 19.05
N ILE A 185 -21.41 -14.45 19.02
CA ILE A 185 -22.34 -15.44 18.43
C ILE A 185 -23.60 -15.55 19.30
N GLU A 186 -23.48 -15.58 20.63
CA GLU A 186 -24.61 -15.67 21.55
C GLU A 186 -25.49 -14.41 21.54
N ASP A 187 -24.88 -13.22 21.50
CA ASP A 187 -25.55 -11.91 21.47
C ASP A 187 -26.21 -11.59 20.10
N LEU A 188 -26.04 -12.43 19.08
CA LEU A 188 -26.64 -12.21 17.74
C LEU A 188 -28.19 -12.27 17.81
N PRO A 189 -28.92 -11.30 17.21
CA PRO A 189 -30.37 -11.20 17.40
C PRO A 189 -31.14 -12.24 16.58
N LEU A 190 -32.14 -12.87 17.20
CA LEU A 190 -32.92 -13.99 16.63
C LEU A 190 -33.82 -13.62 15.44
N ASN A 191 -33.99 -12.34 15.15
CA ASN A 191 -34.74 -11.83 14.00
C ASN A 191 -33.83 -11.45 12.81
N MET A 192 -32.52 -11.71 12.88
CA MET A 192 -31.59 -11.48 11.77
C MET A 192 -31.90 -12.41 10.59
N PRO A 193 -31.91 -11.92 9.33
CA PRO A 193 -32.02 -12.79 8.16
C PRO A 193 -30.90 -13.82 8.11
N LEU A 194 -31.24 -15.08 7.81
CA LEU A 194 -30.30 -16.21 7.88
C LEU A 194 -29.03 -16.01 7.04
N GLU A 195 -29.16 -15.41 5.86
CA GLU A 195 -28.02 -15.07 4.98
C GLU A 195 -27.04 -14.05 5.61
N GLN A 196 -27.53 -13.16 6.48
CA GLN A 196 -26.68 -12.21 7.21
C GLN A 196 -26.00 -12.88 8.40
N ALA A 197 -26.73 -13.75 9.12
CA ALA A 197 -26.16 -14.54 10.22
C ALA A 197 -25.01 -15.43 9.72
N VAL A 198 -25.20 -16.15 8.60
CA VAL A 198 -24.14 -16.96 7.97
C VAL A 198 -22.90 -16.13 7.61
N LYS A 199 -23.06 -14.92 7.07
CA LYS A 199 -21.93 -14.02 6.76
C LYS A 199 -21.17 -13.58 8.01
N HIS A 200 -21.88 -13.32 9.11
CA HIS A 200 -21.24 -13.03 10.40
C HIS A 200 -20.48 -14.24 10.96
N PHE A 201 -21.06 -15.44 10.89
CA PHE A 201 -20.40 -16.69 11.32
C PHE A 201 -19.13 -16.98 10.50
N ASP A 202 -19.21 -16.88 9.17
CA ASP A 202 -18.07 -17.01 8.26
C ASP A 202 -16.95 -16.01 8.59
N GLN A 203 -17.29 -14.76 8.91
CA GLN A 203 -16.31 -13.74 9.28
C GLN A 203 -15.61 -14.08 10.61
N ILE A 204 -16.35 -14.51 11.62
CA ILE A 204 -15.80 -14.89 12.93
C ILE A 204 -14.86 -16.11 12.79
N ILE A 205 -15.31 -17.15 12.09
CA ILE A 205 -14.52 -18.37 11.87
C ILE A 205 -13.22 -18.07 11.09
N ARG A 206 -13.28 -17.21 10.06
CA ARG A 206 -12.09 -16.77 9.30
C ARG A 206 -11.12 -15.94 10.12
N THR A 207 -11.60 -15.21 11.13
CA THR A 207 -10.78 -14.37 12.01
C THR A 207 -10.02 -15.22 13.04
N TYR A 208 -10.60 -16.36 13.46
CA TYR A 208 -10.05 -17.21 14.51
C TYR A 208 -9.96 -18.70 14.10
N PRO A 209 -9.21 -19.06 13.04
CA PRO A 209 -9.17 -20.41 12.50
C PRO A 209 -8.65 -21.47 13.47
N MET A 210 -7.82 -21.09 14.46
CA MET A 210 -7.32 -22.00 15.50
C MET A 210 -8.42 -22.50 16.45
N PHE A 211 -9.54 -21.79 16.55
CA PHE A 211 -10.69 -22.15 17.40
C PHE A 211 -11.88 -22.68 16.57
N TYR A 212 -11.62 -23.16 15.34
CA TYR A 212 -12.63 -23.58 14.37
C TYR A 212 -13.73 -24.46 14.96
N GLU A 213 -13.36 -25.55 15.64
CA GLU A 213 -14.34 -26.53 16.16
C GLU A 213 -15.32 -25.91 17.17
N VAL A 214 -14.80 -25.14 18.13
CA VAL A 214 -15.60 -24.51 19.19
C VAL A 214 -16.51 -23.42 18.62
N LEU A 215 -15.97 -22.57 17.75
CA LEU A 215 -16.73 -21.47 17.13
C LEU A 215 -17.76 -21.98 16.12
N ASN A 216 -17.41 -22.98 15.29
CA ASN A 216 -18.33 -23.57 14.32
C ASN A 216 -19.53 -24.23 15.03
N ASN A 217 -19.29 -24.97 16.12
CA ASN A 217 -20.37 -25.56 16.91
C ASN A 217 -21.33 -24.51 17.50
N ALA A 218 -20.79 -23.38 18.00
CA ALA A 218 -21.60 -22.27 18.48
C ALA A 218 -22.40 -21.58 17.35
N CYS A 219 -21.76 -21.32 16.21
CA CYS A 219 -22.42 -20.77 15.01
C CYS A 219 -23.56 -21.66 14.52
N CYS A 220 -23.35 -22.98 14.43
CA CYS A 220 -24.40 -23.93 14.04
C CYS A 220 -25.58 -23.93 15.02
N LYS A 221 -25.31 -23.93 16.34
CA LYS A 221 -26.37 -23.83 17.35
C LYS A 221 -27.19 -22.55 17.18
N LYS A 222 -26.51 -21.39 17.05
CA LYS A 222 -27.18 -20.09 16.89
C LYS A 222 -27.96 -19.98 15.59
N HIS A 223 -27.45 -20.56 14.50
CA HIS A 223 -28.16 -20.67 13.23
C HIS A 223 -29.51 -21.38 13.39
N SER A 224 -29.53 -22.53 14.07
CA SER A 224 -30.79 -23.25 14.34
C SER A 224 -31.75 -22.48 15.25
N GLU A 225 -31.25 -21.72 16.24
CA GLU A 225 -32.08 -20.84 17.08
C GLU A 225 -32.74 -19.71 16.25
N ILE A 226 -31.99 -19.08 15.34
CA ILE A 226 -32.50 -18.05 14.42
C ILE A 226 -33.53 -18.65 13.45
N GLU A 227 -33.22 -19.80 12.84
CA GLU A 227 -34.09 -20.49 11.89
C GLU A 227 -35.44 -20.90 12.52
N GLN A 228 -35.42 -21.47 13.73
CA GLN A 228 -36.63 -21.81 14.48
C GLN A 228 -37.47 -20.58 14.84
N HIS A 229 -36.82 -19.48 15.26
CA HIS A 229 -37.51 -18.24 15.60
C HIS A 229 -38.18 -17.61 14.36
N LEU A 230 -37.48 -17.54 13.22
CA LEU A 230 -38.05 -17.03 11.96
C LEU A 230 -39.23 -17.90 11.49
N TYR A 231 -39.12 -19.23 11.57
CA TYR A 231 -40.19 -20.15 11.22
C TYR A 231 -41.42 -20.00 12.14
N ALA A 232 -41.21 -19.84 13.44
CA ALA A 232 -42.29 -19.60 14.40
C ALA A 232 -43.01 -18.26 14.16
N VAL A 233 -42.27 -17.19 13.85
CA VAL A 233 -42.84 -15.88 13.50
C VAL A 233 -43.66 -15.96 12.21
N GLN A 234 -43.18 -16.68 11.19
CA GLN A 234 -43.89 -16.87 9.92
C GLN A 234 -45.21 -17.63 10.11
N ASN A 235 -45.23 -18.68 10.94
CA ASN A 235 -46.45 -19.43 11.24
C ASN A 235 -47.46 -18.61 12.07
N ALA A 236 -46.99 -17.83 13.06
CA ALA A 236 -47.84 -16.96 13.86
C ALA A 236 -48.51 -15.85 13.03
N GLN A 237 -47.90 -15.41 11.93
CA GLN A 237 -48.50 -14.47 10.98
C GLN A 237 -49.57 -15.13 10.09
N HIS A 238 -49.50 -16.43 9.85
CA HIS A 238 -50.53 -17.17 9.13
C HIS A 238 -51.81 -17.36 9.96
N ASP A 239 -51.71 -17.69 11.25
CA ASP A 239 -52.91 -17.84 12.11
C ASP A 239 -53.69 -16.53 12.28
N ALA A 240 -53.01 -15.38 12.23
CA ALA A 240 -53.65 -14.05 12.29
C ALA A 240 -54.44 -13.67 11.02
N THR A 241 -54.27 -14.39 9.91
CA THR A 241 -54.96 -14.11 8.63
C THR A 241 -56.06 -15.12 8.28
N ALA A 242 -56.28 -16.13 9.14
CA ALA A 242 -57.29 -17.17 8.93
C ALA A 242 -58.72 -16.81 9.40
N PHE A 243 -58.92 -15.61 9.98
CA PHE A 243 -60.21 -15.22 10.59
C PHE A 243 -61.08 -14.28 9.75
N ASP A 244 -60.66 -13.90 8.53
CA ASP A 244 -61.47 -13.06 7.63
C ASP A 244 -61.34 -13.50 6.17
N ASN A 245 -62.07 -14.56 5.80
CA ASN A 245 -62.70 -14.74 4.49
C ASN A 245 -63.58 -16.00 4.46
N SER A 246 -64.90 -15.83 4.56
CA SER A 246 -65.87 -16.93 4.50
C SER A 246 -67.08 -16.63 3.60
N HIS A 247 -66.86 -16.33 2.30
CA HIS A 247 -67.93 -16.46 1.31
C HIS A 247 -67.48 -16.72 -0.14
N VAL A 248 -67.95 -17.85 -0.70
CA VAL A 248 -68.22 -18.18 -2.13
C VAL A 248 -67.06 -18.03 -3.14
N GLY A 249 -66.73 -19.01 -3.98
CA GLY A 249 -67.38 -20.31 -4.22
C GLY A 249 -66.64 -21.18 -5.25
N SER A 250 -67.20 -22.36 -5.52
CA SER A 250 -66.64 -23.51 -6.25
C SER A 250 -66.26 -23.31 -7.73
N ALA A 251 -65.16 -23.93 -8.16
CA ALA A 251 -65.08 -24.70 -9.42
C ALA A 251 -63.95 -25.76 -9.37
N GLN A 252 -64.20 -26.96 -9.93
CA GLN A 252 -63.26 -28.11 -9.98
C GLN A 252 -62.43 -28.12 -11.27
N GLY A 253 -61.23 -28.74 -11.27
CA GLY A 253 -60.33 -28.70 -12.45
C GLY A 253 -59.13 -29.66 -12.48
N ASN A 254 -59.36 -30.94 -12.17
CA ASN A 254 -58.51 -32.14 -12.39
C ASN A 254 -57.13 -32.06 -13.12
N ASN A 255 -56.15 -32.75 -12.51
CA ASN A 255 -55.24 -33.76 -13.09
C ASN A 255 -54.04 -33.41 -14.01
N SER A 256 -52.86 -33.65 -13.41
CA SER A 256 -51.99 -34.82 -13.71
C SER A 256 -50.73 -34.69 -14.60
N LEU A 257 -49.78 -35.54 -14.22
CA LEU A 257 -48.41 -35.78 -14.68
C LEU A 257 -48.26 -35.99 -16.20
N LYS A 258 -47.08 -35.61 -16.72
CA LYS A 258 -46.03 -36.49 -17.32
C LYS A 258 -44.89 -35.61 -17.87
N SER A 259 -43.63 -35.77 -17.43
CA SER A 259 -42.63 -36.78 -17.84
C SER A 259 -42.32 -36.80 -19.34
N GLY A 260 -41.09 -36.44 -19.73
CA GLY A 260 -40.62 -36.49 -21.12
C GLY A 260 -39.12 -36.18 -21.26
N THR A 261 -38.29 -37.21 -21.16
CA THR A 261 -36.84 -37.17 -21.36
C THR A 261 -36.42 -37.13 -22.83
N ASN A 262 -35.25 -36.53 -23.10
CA ASN A 262 -34.12 -36.98 -23.97
C ASN A 262 -33.30 -35.72 -24.40
N GLN A 263 -31.96 -35.65 -24.32
CA GLN A 263 -30.94 -36.36 -25.12
C GLN A 263 -31.25 -36.29 -26.64
N THR A 264 -30.40 -35.97 -27.62
CA THR A 264 -28.95 -35.75 -27.80
C THR A 264 -28.80 -34.97 -29.14
N SER A 265 -27.67 -34.47 -29.65
CA SER A 265 -26.24 -34.64 -29.35
C SER A 265 -25.43 -33.40 -29.82
N ALA A 266 -24.10 -33.47 -29.78
CA ALA A 266 -23.19 -32.46 -30.36
C ALA A 266 -22.70 -32.81 -31.77
N THR A 267 -22.30 -31.80 -32.56
CA THR A 267 -21.23 -31.93 -33.57
C THR A 267 -20.55 -30.59 -33.88
N ASN A 268 -19.23 -30.63 -34.08
CA ASN A 268 -18.37 -29.52 -34.49
C ASN A 268 -18.56 -29.14 -35.97
N THR A 269 -18.10 -27.94 -36.38
CA THR A 269 -17.12 -27.75 -37.49
C THR A 269 -16.50 -26.34 -37.43
N GLN A 270 -15.30 -26.20 -38.00
CA GLN A 270 -14.34 -25.10 -37.84
C GLN A 270 -14.30 -24.09 -39.02
N VAL A 271 -13.86 -22.86 -38.70
CA VAL A 271 -12.94 -21.98 -39.49
C VAL A 271 -13.41 -21.36 -40.82
N LYS A 272 -13.35 -20.01 -40.91
CA LYS A 272 -12.51 -19.27 -41.90
C LYS A 272 -12.32 -17.78 -41.57
N LYS A 273 -11.29 -17.18 -42.19
CA LYS A 273 -10.75 -15.81 -42.02
C LYS A 273 -11.58 -14.70 -42.71
N GLY A 274 -11.37 -13.43 -42.34
CA GLY A 274 -11.72 -12.25 -43.15
C GLY A 274 -11.36 -10.91 -42.49
N ASP A 275 -10.64 -10.06 -43.21
CA ASP A 275 -10.01 -8.77 -42.82
C ASP A 275 -10.93 -7.59 -42.44
N ALA A 276 -10.32 -6.53 -41.87
CA ALA A 276 -10.64 -5.08 -41.90
C ALA A 276 -12.11 -4.59 -41.71
N ASP A 277 -12.42 -3.50 -40.99
CA ASP A 277 -11.83 -2.15 -41.11
C ASP A 277 -12.30 -1.22 -39.96
N GLN A 278 -11.96 0.07 -40.03
CA GLN A 278 -12.17 1.16 -39.06
C GLN A 278 -13.61 1.38 -38.55
N ARG A 279 -13.73 1.86 -37.29
CA ARG A 279 -14.53 3.07 -36.94
C ARG A 279 -14.23 3.62 -35.52
N GLN A 280 -14.02 4.92 -35.44
CA GLN A 280 -14.12 5.71 -34.21
C GLN A 280 -15.60 5.99 -33.89
N GLN A 281 -15.95 6.16 -32.60
CA GLN A 281 -16.96 7.16 -32.19
C GLN A 281 -16.91 7.47 -30.69
N GLN A 282 -17.20 8.75 -30.36
CA GLN A 282 -17.36 9.29 -29.01
C GLN A 282 -18.84 9.64 -28.75
N SER A 283 -19.34 9.37 -27.54
CA SER A 283 -20.31 10.18 -26.77
C SER A 283 -20.31 9.62 -25.34
N GLN A 284 -20.40 10.34 -24.21
CA GLN A 284 -21.01 11.61 -23.77
C GLN A 284 -22.52 11.62 -23.44
N ASN A 285 -22.79 11.28 -22.16
CA ASN A 285 -23.73 11.93 -21.22
C ASN A 285 -25.28 11.63 -21.37
N PRO A 286 -26.19 12.16 -20.51
CA PRO A 286 -26.86 11.40 -19.43
C PRO A 286 -28.44 11.52 -19.52
N PRO A 287 -29.33 11.10 -18.56
CA PRO A 287 -29.45 11.49 -17.12
C PRO A 287 -30.00 10.29 -16.23
N PRO A 288 -30.75 10.43 -15.09
CA PRO A 288 -31.02 11.56 -14.18
C PRO A 288 -30.77 11.29 -12.68
N ASN A 289 -30.99 12.32 -11.87
CA ASN A 289 -30.67 12.42 -10.44
C ASN A 289 -31.94 12.57 -9.57
N ASN A 290 -32.10 11.80 -8.48
CA ASN A 290 -32.53 12.33 -7.18
C ASN A 290 -32.58 11.28 -6.04
N ALA A 291 -31.85 11.53 -4.95
CA ALA A 291 -32.31 11.39 -3.55
C ALA A 291 -31.12 11.60 -2.58
N SER A 292 -31.18 12.66 -1.78
CA SER A 292 -30.08 13.08 -0.90
C SER A 292 -29.72 12.03 0.17
N LYS A 293 -28.43 11.68 0.24
CA LYS A 293 -27.78 11.26 1.50
C LYS A 293 -26.59 12.16 1.76
N ASN A 294 -26.49 12.65 2.99
CA ASN A 294 -25.47 13.58 3.42
C ASN A 294 -24.10 12.89 3.31
N LYS A 295 -23.35 13.23 2.25
CA LYS A 295 -22.08 12.56 1.94
C LYS A 295 -20.97 13.30 2.66
N LEU A 296 -20.37 12.65 3.67
CA LEU A 296 -19.14 13.12 4.31
C LEU A 296 -18.00 13.20 3.27
N ILE A 297 -17.00 14.02 3.56
CA ILE A 297 -15.83 14.17 2.67
C ILE A 297 -15.16 12.83 2.39
N SER A 298 -14.68 12.64 1.15
CA SER A 298 -13.89 11.45 0.81
C SER A 298 -12.53 11.46 1.53
N ASN A 299 -11.87 10.29 1.61
CA ASN A 299 -10.49 10.22 2.12
C ASN A 299 -9.56 11.19 1.38
N GLN A 300 -9.68 11.29 0.05
CA GLN A 300 -8.91 12.24 -0.76
C GLN A 300 -9.20 13.70 -0.39
N GLN A 301 -10.47 14.06 -0.16
CA GLN A 301 -10.84 15.41 0.30
C GLN A 301 -10.29 15.70 1.71
N ARG A 302 -10.39 14.75 2.63
CA ARG A 302 -9.77 14.85 3.97
C ARG A 302 -8.27 15.07 3.86
N ASP A 303 -7.59 14.32 3.00
CA ASP A 303 -6.14 14.40 2.82
C ASP A 303 -5.72 15.74 2.17
N HIS A 304 -6.56 16.31 1.30
CA HIS A 304 -6.40 17.69 0.82
C HIS A 304 -6.57 18.74 1.91
N LEU A 305 -7.58 18.63 2.80
CA LEU A 305 -7.70 19.53 3.95
C LEU A 305 -6.52 19.39 4.91
N GLN A 306 -6.05 18.17 5.13
CA GLN A 306 -4.88 17.88 5.96
C GLN A 306 -3.61 18.55 5.42
N ALA A 307 -3.37 18.48 4.11
CA ALA A 307 -2.29 19.19 3.46
C ALA A 307 -2.45 20.72 3.59
N PHE A 308 -3.65 21.24 3.37
CA PHE A 308 -3.95 22.67 3.43
C PHE A 308 -3.77 23.27 4.84
N ILE A 309 -4.12 22.53 5.89
CA ILE A 309 -3.88 22.90 7.29
C ILE A 309 -2.37 22.99 7.57
N ASN A 310 -1.62 21.96 7.14
CA ASN A 310 -0.18 21.88 7.32
C ASN A 310 0.57 22.98 6.55
N GLU A 311 0.14 23.32 5.32
CA GLU A 311 0.69 24.42 4.52
C GLU A 311 0.52 25.80 5.19
N ARG A 312 -0.45 25.95 6.09
CA ARG A 312 -0.67 27.18 6.87
C ARG A 312 -0.03 27.13 8.26
N GLY A 313 0.72 26.08 8.58
CA GLY A 313 1.42 25.92 9.86
C GLY A 313 0.50 25.68 11.05
N LEU A 314 -0.75 25.26 10.81
CA LEU A 314 -1.75 25.00 11.84
C LEU A 314 -1.71 23.52 12.27
N ASP A 315 -2.07 23.25 13.53
CA ASP A 315 -2.28 21.89 14.02
C ASP A 315 -3.71 21.39 13.74
N ILE A 316 -3.85 20.07 13.56
CA ILE A 316 -5.12 19.40 13.28
C ILE A 316 -6.10 19.58 14.42
N LYS A 317 -5.67 19.39 15.68
CA LYS A 317 -6.55 19.45 16.85
C LYS A 317 -7.08 20.86 17.05
N SER A 318 -6.19 21.86 17.05
CA SER A 318 -6.60 23.27 17.16
C SER A 318 -7.52 23.70 16.01
N THR A 319 -7.31 23.16 14.80
CA THR A 319 -8.21 23.42 13.67
C THR A 319 -9.57 22.74 13.83
N CYS A 320 -9.61 21.50 14.31
CA CYS A 320 -10.85 20.77 14.62
C CYS A 320 -11.64 21.43 15.76
N GLU A 321 -10.95 21.89 16.81
CA GLU A 321 -11.52 22.69 17.91
C GLU A 321 -12.12 24.01 17.40
N TYR A 322 -11.41 24.76 16.56
CA TYR A 322 -11.91 26.00 15.95
C TYR A 322 -13.14 25.76 15.05
N LEU A 323 -13.18 24.63 14.33
CA LEU A 323 -14.31 24.22 13.48
C LEU A 323 -15.46 23.57 14.25
N GLY A 324 -15.31 23.29 15.56
CA GLY A 324 -16.33 22.66 16.39
C GLY A 324 -16.65 21.20 16.02
N ILE A 325 -15.65 20.44 15.54
CA ILE A 325 -15.78 19.05 15.10
C ILE A 325 -14.72 18.15 15.77
N ASP A 326 -15.03 16.88 16.02
CA ASP A 326 -14.04 15.97 16.64
C ASP A 326 -12.96 15.52 15.65
N ALA A 327 -13.31 15.47 14.36
CA ALA A 327 -12.42 15.02 13.30
C ALA A 327 -12.85 15.56 11.92
N LEU A 328 -11.88 15.82 11.05
CA LEU A 328 -12.11 16.25 9.66
C LEU A 328 -13.03 15.29 8.87
N THR A 329 -13.06 14.00 9.21
CA THR A 329 -13.96 13.01 8.60
C THR A 329 -15.46 13.26 8.84
N GLN A 330 -15.81 14.11 9.81
CA GLN A 330 -17.20 14.51 10.09
C GLN A 330 -17.68 15.68 9.21
N ILE A 331 -16.81 16.26 8.37
CA ILE A 331 -17.18 17.36 7.46
C ILE A 331 -18.07 16.82 6.32
N GLU A 332 -19.19 17.49 6.06
CA GLU A 332 -20.03 17.24 4.89
C GLU A 332 -19.33 17.73 3.61
N ALA A 333 -19.36 16.95 2.53
CA ALA A 333 -18.69 17.32 1.27
C ALA A 333 -19.25 18.60 0.63
N SER A 334 -20.49 18.99 0.95
CA SER A 334 -21.12 20.27 0.58
C SER A 334 -20.48 21.49 1.26
N LYS A 335 -19.85 21.32 2.43
CA LYS A 335 -19.21 22.37 3.22
C LYS A 335 -17.69 22.47 3.00
N PHE A 336 -17.13 21.66 2.09
CA PHE A 336 -15.69 21.52 1.88
C PHE A 336 -14.95 22.86 1.63
N GLU A 337 -15.42 23.68 0.68
CA GLU A 337 -14.81 24.98 0.37
C GLU A 337 -15.09 26.04 1.45
N ALA A 338 -16.20 25.92 2.19
CA ALA A 338 -16.48 26.79 3.34
C ALA A 338 -15.47 26.53 4.47
N VAL A 339 -15.27 25.27 4.86
CA VAL A 339 -14.28 24.87 5.86
C VAL A 339 -12.87 25.30 5.45
N LYS A 340 -12.51 25.20 4.17
CA LYS A 340 -11.23 25.71 3.66
C LYS A 340 -11.08 27.23 3.90
N THR A 341 -12.15 27.99 3.71
CA THR A 341 -12.18 29.45 3.97
C THR A 341 -12.07 29.75 5.47
N ASP A 342 -12.72 28.96 6.32
CA ASP A 342 -12.65 29.10 7.78
C ASP A 342 -11.25 28.78 8.31
N ILE A 343 -10.56 27.79 7.73
CA ILE A 343 -9.15 27.47 8.02
C ILE A 343 -8.23 28.62 7.60
N GLU A 344 -8.49 29.29 6.47
CA GLU A 344 -7.73 30.49 6.10
C GLU A 344 -7.92 31.64 7.09
N LYS A 345 -9.14 31.82 7.59
CA LYS A 345 -9.46 32.84 8.58
C LYS A 345 -8.74 32.54 9.89
N PHE A 346 -8.81 31.29 10.37
CA PHE A 346 -8.10 30.84 11.56
C PHE A 346 -6.59 31.07 11.44
N ALA A 347 -5.98 30.72 10.30
CA ALA A 347 -4.56 30.98 10.04
C ALA A 347 -4.19 32.47 10.13
N ARG A 348 -5.05 33.37 9.63
CA ARG A 348 -4.84 34.84 9.71
C ARG A 348 -5.02 35.37 11.14
N GLU A 349 -5.94 34.80 11.90
CA GLU A 349 -6.18 35.16 13.30
C GLU A 349 -5.01 34.67 14.20
N SER A 350 -4.50 33.47 13.96
CA SER A 350 -3.33 32.90 14.67
C SER A 350 -1.99 33.59 14.36
N ILE A 351 -1.90 34.40 13.30
CA ILE A 351 -0.70 35.21 12.97
C ILE A 351 -0.77 36.61 13.63
N ASN A 352 -1.96 37.05 14.04
CA ASN A 352 -2.20 38.36 14.66
C ASN A 352 -2.37 38.30 16.19
N ALA A 353 -2.21 37.12 16.78
CA ALA A 353 -2.29 36.84 18.22
C ALA A 353 -0.91 36.48 18.79
#